data_AF-A0A556QRQ1-F1
#
_entry.id   AF-A0A556QRQ1-F1
#
_cell.length_a   1.000
_cell.length_b   1.000
_cell.length_c   1.000
_cell.angle_alpha   90.00
_cell.angle_beta   90.00
_cell.angle_gamma   90.00
#
_symmetry.space_group_name_H-M   'P 1'
#
loop_
_entity.id
_entity.type
_entity.pdbx_description
1 polymer ?
#
loop_
_entity_poly.entity_id
_entity_poly.type
_entity_poly.pdbx_seq_one_letter_code
_entity_poly.pdbx_strand_id
1 'polypeptide(L)'
;MSLLRACLLLSSIVALGMAPAFSADAPAKPLALVNPGFEDGLKNWVPLEGTHPMSRTDAASARTGKLGLRIEDNDAIAGSSLESTALPATPGATYRLSFQARSYATTWGLGAYLRFRDASGKFIGEAKDKAVPPHVETWAPYTLDATAPAGAVSVIVWFHSFSTSTGSWDIDDITVEESAGLAGAPSAAAAAPVKAALDFSKLPPLPANPPVVVLKVDDLATGGGNVPRGWKRITDFAIERKIKLSVGIIAESLGTANPTYINYIKDLQKTGLIEFWFHGWNHKQWEENGVKLQEFKGTTYEQQKASFVKSQALAKEKLGFGFTTFGSPFNGFDDATFKVFAEDPDMKIFLYANRSDQAKIPGKVILERVGGVNIEDPLFVPNADKFITGYLKNAKGRSYYVIQGHPNQWNDERWAEFVKLIDYLQANKIPIVTPTEAAALVAKP
;
A
#
# COMPACT_ATOMS: atom_id res chain seq x y z
N MET A 1 -19.61 -73.24 61.37
CA MET A 1 -19.76 -71.86 61.89
C MET A 1 -19.25 -70.91 60.84
N SER A 2 -20.07 -69.88 60.52
CA SER A 2 -19.79 -68.76 59.59
C SER A 2 -19.64 -69.11 58.11
N LEU A 3 -20.20 -68.38 57.13
CA LEU A 3 -21.33 -67.46 57.06
C LEU A 3 -21.54 -67.18 55.56
N LEU A 4 -22.81 -67.08 55.15
CA LEU A 4 -23.26 -66.50 53.89
C LEU A 4 -22.67 -65.09 53.69
N ARG A 5 -22.31 -64.70 52.45
CA ARG A 5 -22.76 -63.44 51.81
C ARG A 5 -22.19 -63.24 50.40
N ALA A 6 -23.11 -63.01 49.48
CA ALA A 6 -22.90 -62.48 48.15
C ALA A 6 -22.40 -61.03 48.20
N CYS A 7 -21.50 -60.67 47.28
CA CYS A 7 -21.21 -59.28 46.94
C CYS A 7 -21.32 -59.10 45.42
N LEU A 8 -22.36 -58.38 45.01
CA LEU A 8 -22.43 -57.68 43.72
C LEU A 8 -21.20 -56.75 43.60
N LEU A 9 -20.50 -56.81 42.48
CA LEU A 9 -19.62 -55.73 42.04
C LEU A 9 -20.34 -54.92 40.97
N LEU A 10 -20.78 -53.72 41.38
CA LEU A 10 -21.23 -52.65 40.49
C LEU A 10 -20.06 -52.17 39.63
N SER A 11 -20.26 -52.14 38.32
CA SER A 11 -19.39 -51.41 37.38
C SER A 11 -19.67 -49.91 37.48
N SER A 12 -18.80 -49.17 38.15
CA SER A 12 -18.82 -47.70 38.15
C SER A 12 -18.04 -47.18 36.94
N ILE A 13 -18.76 -46.66 35.94
CA ILE A 13 -18.17 -45.85 34.86
C ILE A 13 -17.80 -44.50 35.47
N VAL A 14 -16.50 -44.23 35.61
CA VAL A 14 -15.97 -42.91 35.95
C VAL A 14 -15.98 -42.07 34.66
N ALA A 15 -16.95 -41.17 34.54
CA ALA A 15 -16.92 -40.11 33.55
C ALA A 15 -15.89 -39.05 33.99
N LEU A 16 -14.71 -39.06 33.36
CA LEU A 16 -13.75 -37.95 33.47
C LEU A 16 -14.35 -36.73 32.76
N GLY A 17 -14.97 -35.84 33.53
CA GLY A 17 -15.30 -34.50 33.07
C GLY A 17 -14.01 -33.71 32.88
N MET A 18 -13.60 -33.46 31.63
CA MET A 18 -12.60 -32.44 31.33
C MET A 18 -13.22 -31.07 31.59
N ALA A 19 -12.87 -30.46 32.72
CA ALA A 19 -13.05 -29.02 32.89
C ALA A 19 -12.12 -28.30 31.90
N PRO A 20 -12.58 -27.24 31.21
CA PRO A 20 -11.69 -26.40 30.43
C PRO A 20 -10.68 -25.74 31.38
N ALA A 21 -9.40 -26.04 31.20
CA ALA A 21 -8.33 -25.32 31.86
C ALA A 21 -8.35 -23.88 31.33
N PHE A 22 -8.80 -22.94 32.16
CA PHE A 22 -8.50 -21.53 31.94
C PHE A 22 -6.98 -21.38 32.04
N SER A 23 -6.33 -21.13 30.89
CA SER A 23 -4.94 -20.71 30.87
C SER A 23 -4.88 -19.35 31.56
N ALA A 24 -4.20 -19.27 32.70
CA ALA A 24 -3.90 -17.99 33.32
C ALA A 24 -2.94 -17.23 32.39
N ASP A 25 -3.36 -16.05 31.91
CA ASP A 25 -2.48 -15.16 31.15
C ASP A 25 -1.20 -14.93 31.96
N ALA A 26 -0.04 -15.17 31.34
CA ALA A 26 1.23 -14.87 31.97
C ALA A 26 1.28 -13.37 32.34
N PRO A 27 1.84 -13.00 33.51
CA PRO A 27 1.86 -11.61 33.95
C PRO A 27 2.62 -10.74 32.93
N ALA A 28 2.01 -9.61 32.55
CA ALA A 28 2.63 -8.62 31.69
C ALA A 28 3.83 -7.97 32.39
N LYS A 29 4.96 -7.92 31.70
CA LYS A 29 6.25 -7.36 32.14
C LYS A 29 6.42 -5.96 31.56
N PRO A 30 6.51 -4.90 32.38
CA PRO A 30 6.81 -3.56 31.87
C PRO A 30 8.18 -3.49 31.20
N LEU A 31 8.24 -2.78 30.07
CA LEU A 31 9.49 -2.39 29.42
C LEU A 31 9.90 -0.98 29.86
N ALA A 32 11.19 -0.79 30.07
CA ALA A 32 11.75 0.49 30.47
C ALA A 32 11.80 1.47 29.28
N LEU A 33 10.67 2.10 28.98
CA LEU A 33 10.62 3.24 28.07
C LEU A 33 11.27 4.45 28.73
N VAL A 34 12.26 5.05 28.07
CA VAL A 34 12.95 6.23 28.62
C VAL A 34 12.13 7.47 28.32
N ASN A 35 11.97 8.33 29.32
CA ASN A 35 11.22 9.59 29.21
C ASN A 35 9.77 9.40 28.72
N PRO A 36 8.96 8.53 29.38
CA PRO A 36 7.62 8.17 28.92
C PRO A 36 6.56 9.29 29.10
N GLY A 37 6.86 10.28 29.93
CA GLY A 37 6.04 11.48 30.14
C GLY A 37 6.71 12.78 29.70
N PHE A 38 7.76 12.71 28.88
CA PHE A 38 8.39 13.88 28.26
C PHE A 38 8.97 14.96 29.20
N GLU A 39 9.18 14.63 30.48
CA GLU A 39 9.77 15.52 31.50
C GLU A 39 11.19 16.02 31.15
N ASP A 40 11.92 15.27 30.33
CA ASP A 40 13.25 15.64 29.81
C ASP A 40 13.16 16.16 28.35
N GLY A 41 12.05 16.78 27.97
CA GLY A 41 11.79 17.21 26.59
C GLY A 41 11.64 16.01 25.65
N LEU A 42 12.17 16.12 24.43
CA LEU A 42 12.19 15.01 23.46
C LEU A 42 13.40 14.08 23.62
N LYS A 43 14.08 14.06 24.76
CA LYS A 43 15.21 13.15 24.97
C LYS A 43 14.75 11.70 24.82
N ASN A 44 15.46 10.92 23.98
CA ASN A 44 15.11 9.55 23.57
C ASN A 44 13.80 9.40 22.77
N TRP A 45 13.29 10.51 22.27
CA TRP A 45 12.27 10.57 21.23
C TRP A 45 12.90 11.28 20.02
N VAL A 46 12.82 10.65 18.86
CA VAL A 46 13.52 11.09 17.64
C VAL A 46 12.50 11.67 16.68
N PRO A 47 12.44 13.00 16.49
CA PRO A 47 11.62 13.61 15.46
C PRO A 47 12.22 13.31 14.09
N LEU A 48 11.40 12.82 13.17
CA LEU A 48 11.74 12.52 11.79
C LEU A 48 10.97 13.46 10.85
N GLU A 49 10.96 14.75 11.20
CA GLU A 49 10.05 15.78 10.63
C GLU A 49 10.78 16.78 9.70
N GLY A 50 12.06 16.53 9.40
CA GLY A 50 12.85 17.36 8.50
C GLY A 50 12.93 18.83 8.93
N THR A 51 12.53 19.74 8.02
CA THR A 51 12.54 21.20 8.22
C THR A 51 11.26 21.77 8.85
N HIS A 52 10.26 20.93 9.11
CA HIS A 52 8.96 21.34 9.64
C HIS A 52 8.72 20.61 10.98
N PRO A 53 9.36 21.05 12.07
CA PRO A 53 9.16 20.42 13.37
C PRO A 53 7.71 20.62 13.83
N MET A 54 7.03 19.51 14.11
CA MET A 54 5.63 19.45 14.58
C MET A 54 5.54 18.91 16.00
N SER A 55 6.54 18.12 16.42
CA SER A 55 6.63 17.56 17.77
C SER A 55 7.42 18.48 18.70
N ARG A 56 6.83 18.81 19.85
CA ARG A 56 7.50 19.56 20.92
C ARG A 56 6.98 19.14 22.29
N THR A 57 7.61 19.62 23.35
CA THR A 57 7.13 19.44 24.72
C THR A 57 6.82 20.78 25.35
N ASP A 58 5.69 20.88 26.05
CA ASP A 58 5.34 22.06 26.82
C ASP A 58 4.52 21.70 28.07
N ALA A 59 4.36 22.66 28.98
CA ALA A 59 3.63 22.46 30.23
C ALA A 59 2.11 22.40 30.02
N ALA A 60 1.59 22.95 28.91
CA ALA A 60 0.17 22.91 28.63
C ALA A 60 -0.27 21.53 28.11
N SER A 61 0.65 20.76 27.49
CA SER A 61 0.44 19.37 27.07
C SER A 61 0.70 18.32 28.17
N ALA A 62 1.04 18.72 29.40
CA ALA A 62 1.23 17.79 30.52
C ALA A 62 -0.11 17.26 31.04
N ARG A 63 -0.22 15.94 31.21
CA ARG A 63 -1.27 15.31 32.01
C ARG A 63 -0.79 15.07 33.44
N THR A 64 0.40 14.51 33.57
CA THR A 64 1.12 14.36 34.84
C THR A 64 2.48 15.02 34.73
N GLY A 65 3.15 15.26 35.86
CA GLY A 65 4.45 15.94 35.82
C GLY A 65 4.37 17.40 35.38
N LYS A 66 5.41 17.86 34.67
CA LYS A 66 5.63 19.25 34.26
C LYS A 66 5.53 19.45 32.76
N LEU A 67 5.79 18.43 31.95
CA LEU A 67 5.78 18.51 30.49
C LEU A 67 4.92 17.36 29.93
N GLY A 68 4.45 17.53 28.70
CA GLY A 68 3.91 16.43 27.90
C GLY A 68 4.20 16.66 26.43
N LEU A 69 3.94 15.67 25.58
CA LEU A 69 4.13 15.81 24.14
C LEU A 69 2.97 16.58 23.52
N ARG A 70 3.31 17.60 22.74
CA ARG A 70 2.44 18.32 21.83
C ARG A 70 2.86 17.99 20.41
N ILE A 71 1.94 17.43 19.63
CA ILE A 71 2.04 17.38 18.17
C ILE A 71 1.15 18.49 17.63
N GLU A 72 1.73 19.40 16.88
CA GLU A 72 1.00 20.45 16.18
C GLU A 72 1.35 20.38 14.70
N ASP A 73 0.46 19.75 13.95
CA ASP A 73 0.60 19.57 12.52
C ASP A 73 -0.24 20.63 11.79
N ASN A 74 0.45 21.60 11.19
CA ASN A 74 -0.16 22.58 10.29
C ASN A 74 0.28 22.36 8.84
N ASP A 75 0.96 21.24 8.56
CA ASP A 75 1.50 20.89 7.26
C ASP A 75 0.51 19.97 6.51
N ALA A 76 -0.12 20.53 5.49
CA ALA A 76 -1.09 19.79 4.69
C ALA A 76 -0.45 18.72 3.77
N ILE A 77 0.85 18.44 3.89
CA ILE A 77 1.61 17.56 3.01
C ILE A 77 2.33 16.46 3.79
N ALA A 78 3.20 16.83 4.75
CA ALA A 78 4.21 15.93 5.30
C ALA A 78 3.72 15.01 6.43
N GLY A 79 2.91 15.51 7.38
CA GLY A 79 2.61 14.79 8.62
C GLY A 79 3.75 14.83 9.65
N SER A 80 3.42 14.73 10.94
CA SER A 80 4.38 14.66 12.06
C SER A 80 5.00 13.27 12.13
N SER A 81 6.17 13.11 12.75
CA SER A 81 6.76 11.78 12.86
C SER A 81 7.72 11.73 14.05
N LEU A 82 7.35 11.00 15.09
CA LEU A 82 8.13 10.93 16.33
C LEU A 82 8.29 9.48 16.81
N GLU A 83 9.52 8.98 16.80
CA GLU A 83 9.84 7.63 17.28
C GLU A 83 10.38 7.63 18.70
N SER A 84 10.06 6.63 19.52
CA SER A 84 10.85 6.35 20.72
C SER A 84 12.20 5.72 20.34
N THR A 85 13.15 5.71 21.26
CA THR A 85 14.25 4.74 21.19
C THR A 85 13.71 3.30 21.17
N ALA A 86 14.45 2.40 20.54
CA ALA A 86 14.10 1.00 20.43
C ALA A 86 14.14 0.29 21.80
N LEU A 87 13.08 -0.45 22.10
CA LEU A 87 12.96 -1.36 23.25
C LEU A 87 13.24 -2.79 22.79
N PRO A 88 13.77 -3.69 23.64
CA PRO A 88 13.97 -5.08 23.26
C PRO A 88 12.63 -5.76 22.95
N ALA A 89 12.61 -6.61 21.92
CA ALA A 89 11.45 -7.42 21.57
C ALA A 89 11.81 -8.91 21.48
N THR A 90 10.85 -9.74 21.90
CA THR A 90 10.89 -11.20 21.88
C THR A 90 9.91 -11.66 20.80
N PRO A 91 10.36 -12.41 19.77
CA PRO A 91 9.46 -12.95 18.76
C PRO A 91 8.31 -13.76 19.38
N GLY A 92 7.08 -13.53 18.91
CA GLY A 92 5.87 -14.20 19.40
C GLY A 92 5.31 -13.65 20.71
N ALA A 93 6.04 -12.78 21.44
CA ALA A 93 5.47 -12.08 22.58
C ALA A 93 4.49 -10.98 22.13
N THR A 94 3.51 -10.69 22.97
CA THR A 94 2.56 -9.60 22.71
C THR A 94 2.99 -8.37 23.48
N TYR A 95 2.96 -7.23 22.79
CA TYR A 95 3.31 -5.92 23.33
C TYR A 95 2.06 -5.08 23.42
N ARG A 96 1.83 -4.48 24.59
CA ARG A 96 0.76 -3.52 24.84
C ARG A 96 1.37 -2.14 25.02
N LEU A 97 1.06 -1.23 24.12
CA LEU A 97 1.26 0.20 24.28
C LEU A 97 0.03 0.77 24.99
N SER A 98 0.24 1.52 26.06
CA SER A 98 -0.79 2.35 26.69
C SER A 98 -0.31 3.80 26.74
N PHE A 99 -1.22 4.74 26.55
CA PHE A 99 -0.91 6.17 26.63
C PHE A 99 -2.18 6.97 26.92
N GLN A 100 -2.01 8.23 27.28
CA GLN A 100 -3.09 9.18 27.43
C GLN A 100 -3.01 10.17 26.28
N ALA A 101 -4.17 10.51 25.71
CA ALA A 101 -4.20 11.55 24.70
C ALA A 101 -5.46 12.41 24.79
N ARG A 102 -5.34 13.62 24.25
CA ARG A 102 -6.45 14.50 23.91
C ARG A 102 -6.17 15.17 22.56
N SER A 103 -7.23 15.59 21.89
CA SER A 103 -7.22 16.00 20.48
C SER A 103 -8.05 17.24 20.29
N TYR A 104 -7.42 18.27 19.72
CA TYR A 104 -8.04 19.51 19.28
C TYR A 104 -8.28 19.53 17.76
N ALA A 105 -7.93 18.42 17.08
CA ALA A 105 -8.12 18.29 15.65
C ALA A 105 -9.61 18.20 15.30
N THR A 106 -9.97 18.75 14.14
CA THR A 106 -11.33 18.70 13.57
C THR A 106 -11.55 17.47 12.68
N THR A 107 -10.47 16.77 12.33
CA THR A 107 -10.48 15.55 11.54
C THR A 107 -9.65 14.47 12.20
N TRP A 108 -9.87 13.22 11.79
CA TRP A 108 -8.96 12.13 12.15
C TRP A 108 -7.58 12.42 11.58
N GLY A 109 -6.55 12.23 12.40
CA GLY A 109 -5.25 12.70 11.97
C GLY A 109 -4.03 12.25 12.72
N LEU A 110 -4.13 11.59 13.88
CA LEU A 110 -2.97 11.09 14.61
C LEU A 110 -3.13 9.61 14.94
N GLY A 111 -2.14 8.81 14.57
CA GLY A 111 -2.02 7.41 14.94
C GLY A 111 -0.88 7.14 15.93
N ALA A 112 -1.12 6.23 16.86
CA ALA A 112 -0.09 5.60 17.69
C ALA A 112 0.20 4.18 17.18
N TYR A 113 1.48 3.80 17.13
CA TYR A 113 1.92 2.55 16.51
C TYR A 113 2.95 1.81 17.38
N LEU A 114 2.98 0.49 17.24
CA LEU A 114 4.09 -0.37 17.65
C LEU A 114 4.74 -0.94 16.39
N ARG A 115 6.02 -0.63 16.17
CA ARG A 115 6.80 -1.11 15.02
C ARG A 115 7.95 -1.99 15.47
N PHE A 116 8.11 -3.13 14.82
CA PHE A 116 9.12 -4.13 15.17
C PHE A 116 10.28 -4.11 14.18
N ARG A 117 11.51 -4.20 14.69
CA ARG A 117 12.72 -4.32 13.85
C ARG A 117 13.47 -5.61 14.14
N ASP A 118 14.11 -6.14 13.11
CA ASP A 118 15.03 -7.27 13.22
C ASP A 118 16.45 -6.84 13.65
N ALA A 119 17.37 -7.80 13.79
CA ALA A 119 18.76 -7.57 14.17
C ALA A 119 19.55 -6.69 13.20
N SER A 120 19.09 -6.53 11.96
CA SER A 120 19.70 -5.61 10.98
C SER A 120 19.16 -4.18 11.11
N GLY A 121 18.18 -3.94 11.99
CA GLY A 121 17.50 -2.66 12.17
C GLY A 121 16.38 -2.42 11.17
N LYS A 122 16.02 -3.42 10.34
CA LYS A 122 14.94 -3.33 9.36
C LYS A 122 13.58 -3.54 10.03
N PHE A 123 12.57 -2.78 9.63
CA PHE A 123 11.19 -3.02 10.06
C PHE A 123 10.63 -4.33 9.49
N ILE A 124 10.04 -5.15 10.35
CA ILE A 124 9.53 -6.49 10.01
C ILE A 124 8.09 -6.73 10.49
N GLY A 125 7.45 -5.71 11.04
CA GLY A 125 6.02 -5.69 11.33
C GLY A 125 5.59 -4.41 12.02
N GLU A 126 4.34 -4.03 11.86
CA GLU A 126 3.70 -2.90 12.49
C GLU A 126 2.28 -3.28 12.92
N ALA A 127 1.86 -2.81 14.09
CA ALA A 127 0.49 -2.96 14.53
C ALA A 127 -0.43 -1.99 13.77
N LYS A 128 -1.68 -2.39 13.51
CA LYS A 128 -2.68 -1.41 13.06
C LYS A 128 -2.72 -0.25 14.05
N ASP A 129 -2.69 0.97 13.54
CA ASP A 129 -2.64 2.17 14.35
C ASP A 129 -3.80 2.25 15.35
N LYS A 130 -3.50 2.83 16.51
CA LYS A 130 -4.53 3.34 17.41
C LYS A 130 -4.73 4.82 17.11
N ALA A 131 -5.67 5.11 16.23
CA ALA A 131 -6.06 6.48 15.91
C ALA A 131 -6.66 7.19 17.14
N VAL A 132 -6.22 8.43 17.37
CA VAL A 132 -6.84 9.36 18.32
C VAL A 132 -7.98 10.09 17.60
N PRO A 133 -9.24 9.99 18.08
CA PRO A 133 -10.38 10.68 17.47
C PRO A 133 -10.22 12.21 17.46
N PRO A 134 -10.86 12.93 16.53
CA PRO A 134 -11.00 14.38 16.62
C PRO A 134 -11.85 14.79 17.84
N HIS A 135 -11.70 16.03 18.29
CA HIS A 135 -12.51 16.64 19.37
C HIS A 135 -12.56 15.86 20.70
N VAL A 136 -11.43 15.31 21.11
CA VAL A 136 -11.28 14.67 22.43
C VAL A 136 -10.64 15.70 23.36
N GLU A 137 -11.41 16.63 23.91
CA GLU A 137 -10.85 17.77 24.65
C GLU A 137 -10.39 17.42 26.09
N THR A 138 -10.79 16.26 26.60
CA THR A 138 -10.35 15.72 27.89
C THR A 138 -9.38 14.57 27.69
N TRP A 139 -8.48 14.37 28.65
CA TRP A 139 -7.54 13.25 28.62
C TRP A 139 -8.28 11.91 28.64
N ALA A 140 -8.00 11.06 27.64
CA ALA A 140 -8.56 9.74 27.51
C ALA A 140 -7.45 8.68 27.41
N PRO A 141 -7.67 7.48 28.00
CA PRO A 141 -6.74 6.36 27.86
C PRO A 141 -6.89 5.67 26.51
N TYR A 142 -5.75 5.28 25.93
CA TYR A 142 -5.69 4.49 24.71
C TYR A 142 -4.75 3.31 24.90
N THR A 143 -5.10 2.19 24.29
CA THR A 143 -4.28 0.99 24.25
C THR A 143 -4.18 0.43 22.83
N LEU A 144 -3.03 -0.18 22.54
CA LEU A 144 -2.72 -0.86 21.30
C LEU A 144 -1.92 -2.13 21.60
N ASP A 145 -2.42 -3.27 21.15
CA ASP A 145 -1.76 -4.57 21.30
C ASP A 145 -1.17 -5.03 19.96
N ALA A 146 0.03 -5.61 20.02
CA ALA A 146 0.75 -6.10 18.84
C ALA A 146 1.62 -7.30 19.18
N THR A 147 1.50 -8.39 18.44
CA THR A 147 2.40 -9.55 18.58
C THR A 147 3.66 -9.34 17.75
N ALA A 148 4.82 -9.49 18.39
CA ALA A 148 6.10 -9.38 17.72
C ALA A 148 6.26 -10.48 16.65
N PRO A 149 6.55 -10.13 15.39
CA PRO A 149 6.75 -11.12 14.34
C PRO A 149 8.02 -11.94 14.57
N ALA A 150 8.12 -13.07 13.86
CA ALA A 150 9.34 -13.88 13.84
C ALA A 150 10.55 -13.03 13.44
N GLY A 151 11.64 -13.11 14.22
CA GLY A 151 12.87 -12.36 13.97
C GLY A 151 12.89 -10.94 14.56
N ALA A 152 11.82 -10.48 15.22
CA ALA A 152 11.83 -9.21 15.94
C ALA A 152 12.83 -9.24 17.08
N VAL A 153 13.71 -8.23 17.13
CA VAL A 153 14.65 -8.03 18.26
C VAL A 153 14.37 -6.73 18.99
N SER A 154 13.61 -5.82 18.38
CA SER A 154 13.20 -4.58 19.01
C SER A 154 11.81 -4.12 18.60
N VAL A 155 11.21 -3.29 19.44
CA VAL A 155 9.93 -2.62 19.24
C VAL A 155 10.08 -1.12 19.50
N ILE A 156 9.42 -0.29 18.70
CA ILE A 156 9.46 1.17 18.76
C ILE A 156 8.03 1.69 18.85
N VAL A 157 7.80 2.67 19.73
CA VAL A 157 6.57 3.46 19.75
C VAL A 157 6.70 4.57 18.71
N TRP A 158 5.67 4.78 17.90
CA TRP A 158 5.66 5.85 16.91
C TRP A 158 4.34 6.61 16.98
N PHE A 159 4.44 7.93 17.05
CA PHE A 159 3.31 8.84 16.88
C PHE A 159 3.47 9.59 15.57
N HIS A 160 2.45 9.53 14.74
CA HIS A 160 2.48 10.07 13.38
C HIS A 160 1.13 10.70 13.06
N SER A 161 1.13 11.98 12.71
CA SER A 161 -0.04 12.55 12.06
C SER A 161 -0.05 12.21 10.57
N PHE A 162 -1.21 11.84 10.07
CA PHE A 162 -1.36 11.37 8.70
C PHE A 162 -1.12 12.52 7.71
N SER A 163 -0.45 12.25 6.59
CA SER A 163 -0.28 13.23 5.50
C SER A 163 -1.62 13.91 5.18
N THR A 164 -1.64 15.25 5.09
CA THR A 164 -2.82 16.12 4.89
C THR A 164 -3.75 16.32 6.08
N SER A 165 -3.58 15.59 7.18
CA SER A 165 -4.30 15.85 8.42
C SER A 165 -3.61 16.96 9.19
N THR A 166 -4.35 18.03 9.49
CA THR A 166 -3.86 19.12 10.35
C THR A 166 -4.60 19.10 11.68
N GLY A 167 -3.92 19.51 12.73
CA GLY A 167 -4.50 19.52 14.06
C GLY A 167 -3.45 19.56 15.15
N SER A 168 -3.95 19.56 16.39
CA SER A 168 -3.11 19.46 17.57
C SER A 168 -3.57 18.32 18.46
N TRP A 169 -2.59 17.56 18.95
CA TRP A 169 -2.78 16.45 19.87
C TRP A 169 -1.81 16.55 21.02
N ASP A 170 -2.28 16.15 22.19
CA ASP A 170 -1.43 15.96 23.35
C ASP A 170 -1.34 14.50 23.71
N ILE A 171 -0.16 14.08 24.09
CA ILE A 171 0.13 12.71 24.50
C ILE A 171 0.98 12.73 25.75
N ASP A 172 0.67 11.86 26.71
CA ASP A 172 1.42 11.71 27.94
C ASP A 172 1.25 10.30 28.54
N ASP A 173 1.98 10.01 29.62
CA ASP A 173 1.90 8.79 30.43
C ASP A 173 2.01 7.49 29.62
N ILE A 174 3.08 7.37 28.83
CA ILE A 174 3.26 6.23 27.91
C ILE A 174 3.85 5.02 28.64
N THR A 175 3.24 3.86 28.47
CA THR A 175 3.79 2.58 28.94
C THR A 175 3.82 1.55 27.84
N VAL A 176 4.82 0.67 27.90
CA VAL A 176 4.91 -0.51 27.04
C VAL A 176 5.10 -1.73 27.92
N GLU A 177 4.25 -2.74 27.74
CA GLU A 177 4.31 -3.99 28.47
C GLU A 177 4.45 -5.17 27.50
N GLU A 178 5.24 -6.17 27.88
CA GLU A 178 5.44 -7.43 27.17
C GLU A 178 4.72 -8.55 27.93
N SER A 179 3.88 -9.34 27.27
CA SER A 179 3.30 -10.57 27.83
C SER A 179 3.59 -11.77 26.95
N ALA A 180 3.64 -12.96 27.55
CA ALA A 180 3.80 -14.20 26.80
C ALA A 180 2.50 -14.50 26.03
N GLY A 181 2.47 -14.16 24.74
CA GLY A 181 1.43 -14.62 23.82
C GLY A 181 1.65 -16.11 23.54
N LEU A 182 0.64 -16.93 23.79
CA LEU A 182 0.64 -18.36 23.48
C LEU A 182 1.19 -18.59 22.07
N ALA A 183 2.11 -19.54 21.93
CA ALA A 183 2.65 -19.99 20.65
C ALA A 183 1.50 -20.31 19.68
N GLY A 184 1.10 -19.33 18.88
CA GLY A 184 0.17 -19.49 17.79
C GLY A 184 0.87 -20.35 16.76
N ALA A 185 0.32 -21.55 16.53
CA ALA A 185 0.79 -22.50 15.53
C ALA A 185 1.18 -21.77 14.23
N PRO A 186 2.28 -22.18 13.57
CA PRO A 186 2.67 -21.58 12.31
C PRO A 186 1.48 -21.68 11.35
N SER A 187 0.91 -20.53 10.97
CA SER A 187 0.08 -20.46 9.79
C SER A 187 0.95 -20.92 8.64
N ALA A 188 0.69 -22.12 8.15
CA ALA A 188 1.32 -22.68 6.97
C ALA A 188 0.81 -21.97 5.70
N ALA A 189 1.01 -20.65 5.61
CA ALA A 189 1.38 -20.07 4.34
C ALA A 189 2.87 -20.39 4.21
N ALA A 190 3.22 -21.33 3.34
CA ALA A 190 4.61 -21.68 3.08
C ALA A 190 5.42 -20.40 2.89
N ALA A 191 6.24 -20.07 3.89
CA ALA A 191 7.24 -19.03 3.76
C ALA A 191 8.19 -19.54 2.68
N ALA A 192 7.97 -19.07 1.45
CA ALA A 192 8.99 -19.09 0.44
C ALA A 192 10.27 -18.55 1.11
N PRO A 193 11.44 -19.15 0.85
CA PRO A 193 12.69 -18.74 1.49
C PRO A 193 12.79 -17.22 1.42
N VAL A 194 12.91 -16.57 2.58
CA VAL A 194 13.12 -15.11 2.67
C VAL A 194 14.43 -14.86 1.95
N LYS A 195 14.30 -14.45 0.69
CA LYS A 195 15.44 -14.00 -0.11
C LYS A 195 16.01 -12.81 0.64
N ALA A 196 17.32 -12.85 0.93
CA ALA A 196 18.00 -11.70 1.53
C ALA A 196 17.64 -10.44 0.76
N ALA A 197 17.31 -9.36 1.49
CA ALA A 197 17.00 -8.08 0.86
C ALA A 197 18.16 -7.67 -0.04
N LEU A 198 17.83 -7.12 -1.21
CA LEU A 198 18.84 -6.80 -2.20
C LEU A 198 19.82 -5.74 -1.65
N ASP A 199 21.10 -6.07 -1.57
CA ASP A 199 22.14 -5.11 -1.18
C ASP A 199 22.43 -4.18 -2.36
N PHE A 200 21.88 -2.96 -2.32
CA PHE A 200 22.00 -1.98 -3.38
C PHE A 200 23.45 -1.57 -3.67
N SER A 201 24.36 -1.72 -2.69
CA SER A 201 25.79 -1.44 -2.88
C SER A 201 26.51 -2.49 -3.74
N LYS A 202 25.89 -3.66 -3.95
CA LYS A 202 26.46 -4.80 -4.68
C LYS A 202 25.78 -5.06 -6.02
N LEU A 203 24.96 -4.10 -6.49
CA LEU A 203 24.28 -4.27 -7.76
C LEU A 203 25.25 -4.15 -8.94
N PRO A 204 25.06 -4.97 -9.99
CA PRO A 204 25.80 -4.79 -11.23
C PRO A 204 25.55 -3.38 -11.79
N PRO A 205 26.54 -2.80 -12.50
CA PRO A 205 26.36 -1.51 -13.12
C PRO A 205 25.24 -1.57 -14.16
N LEU A 206 24.50 -0.47 -14.29
CA LEU A 206 23.48 -0.32 -15.31
C LEU A 206 24.11 -0.29 -16.71
N PRO A 207 23.39 -0.73 -17.76
CA PRO A 207 23.84 -0.51 -19.12
C PRO A 207 23.91 0.99 -19.42
N ALA A 208 24.77 1.38 -20.37
CA ALA A 208 24.99 2.79 -20.73
C ALA A 208 23.69 3.55 -21.10
N ASN A 209 22.73 2.83 -21.71
CA ASN A 209 21.39 3.31 -22.01
C ASN A 209 20.37 2.42 -21.27
N PRO A 210 20.01 2.75 -20.01
CA PRO A 210 19.06 1.96 -19.24
C PRO A 210 17.66 2.00 -19.87
N PRO A 211 16.94 0.86 -19.98
CA PRO A 211 15.55 0.84 -20.44
C PRO A 211 14.67 1.78 -19.60
N VAL A 212 13.84 2.59 -20.24
CA VAL A 212 12.91 3.48 -19.53
C VAL A 212 11.81 2.66 -18.84
N VAL A 213 11.14 3.25 -17.85
CA VAL A 213 10.08 2.59 -17.08
C VAL A 213 8.76 3.32 -17.30
N VAL A 214 7.71 2.59 -17.66
CA VAL A 214 6.33 3.06 -17.68
C VAL A 214 5.61 2.51 -16.45
N LEU A 215 5.17 3.40 -15.55
CA LEU A 215 4.36 3.07 -14.38
C LEU A 215 2.89 2.97 -14.78
N LYS A 216 2.45 1.80 -15.23
CA LYS A 216 1.05 1.48 -15.56
C LYS A 216 0.28 1.24 -14.26
N VAL A 217 -0.42 2.25 -13.78
CA VAL A 217 -1.26 2.12 -12.58
C VAL A 217 -2.74 2.04 -12.95
N ASP A 218 -3.40 1.00 -12.46
CA ASP A 218 -4.73 0.56 -12.90
C ASP A 218 -5.80 0.95 -11.88
N ASP A 219 -7.05 1.01 -12.35
CA ASP A 219 -8.30 1.14 -11.58
C ASP A 219 -8.62 2.54 -11.01
N LEU A 220 -8.35 3.61 -11.78
CA LEU A 220 -8.87 4.93 -11.44
C LEU A 220 -10.37 4.97 -11.70
N ALA A 221 -11.12 4.93 -10.61
CA ALA A 221 -12.56 5.15 -10.57
C ALA A 221 -12.91 6.04 -9.37
N THR A 222 -14.00 6.79 -9.50
CA THR A 222 -14.51 7.60 -8.40
C THR A 222 -15.12 6.75 -7.28
N GLY A 223 -14.90 7.15 -6.02
CA GLY A 223 -15.57 6.60 -4.84
C GLY A 223 -16.72 7.51 -4.40
N GLY A 224 -17.93 7.28 -4.92
CA GLY A 224 -19.10 8.12 -4.59
C GLY A 224 -18.98 9.57 -5.08
N GLY A 225 -18.31 9.78 -6.21
CA GLY A 225 -18.06 11.11 -6.80
C GLY A 225 -16.71 11.72 -6.43
N ASN A 226 -16.03 11.23 -5.38
CA ASN A 226 -14.75 11.76 -4.90
C ASN A 226 -13.52 11.02 -5.43
N VAL A 227 -12.33 11.62 -5.24
CA VAL A 227 -11.02 11.01 -5.53
C VAL A 227 -10.66 10.03 -4.41
N PRO A 228 -10.41 8.73 -4.71
CA PRO A 228 -10.00 7.78 -3.67
C PRO A 228 -8.64 8.13 -3.05
N ARG A 229 -8.45 7.79 -1.76
CA ARG A 229 -7.23 8.11 -0.99
C ARG A 229 -5.95 7.56 -1.63
N GLY A 230 -5.96 6.32 -2.11
CA GLY A 230 -4.80 5.71 -2.77
C GLY A 230 -4.37 6.47 -4.03
N TRP A 231 -5.34 6.92 -4.81
CA TRP A 231 -5.12 7.75 -5.99
C TRP A 231 -4.60 9.15 -5.67
N LYS A 232 -5.16 9.80 -4.65
CA LYS A 232 -4.64 11.09 -4.21
C LYS A 232 -3.19 10.97 -3.76
N ARG A 233 -2.88 9.97 -2.92
CA ARG A 233 -1.52 9.71 -2.41
C ARG A 233 -0.49 9.56 -3.53
N ILE A 234 -0.75 8.72 -4.52
CA ILE A 234 0.22 8.46 -5.59
C ILE A 234 0.38 9.65 -6.54
N THR A 235 -0.69 10.40 -6.81
CA THR A 235 -0.61 11.55 -7.73
C THR A 235 0.02 12.77 -7.08
N ASP A 236 -0.25 13.03 -5.79
CA ASP A 236 0.46 14.04 -5.01
C ASP A 236 1.97 13.74 -4.98
N PHE A 237 2.33 12.49 -4.66
CA PHE A 237 3.72 12.03 -4.67
C PHE A 237 4.36 12.16 -6.05
N ALA A 238 3.60 11.92 -7.13
CA ALA A 238 4.11 12.07 -8.49
C ALA A 238 4.45 13.52 -8.83
N ILE A 239 3.60 14.46 -8.41
CA ILE A 239 3.85 15.90 -8.56
C ILE A 239 5.07 16.31 -7.73
N GLU A 240 5.11 15.93 -6.45
CA GLU A 240 6.19 16.26 -5.52
C GLU A 240 7.54 15.79 -6.05
N ARG A 241 7.62 14.52 -6.47
CA ARG A 241 8.85 13.87 -6.93
C ARG A 241 9.13 14.11 -8.42
N LYS A 242 8.24 14.83 -9.11
CA LYS A 242 8.31 15.09 -10.57
C LYS A 242 8.46 13.80 -11.39
N ILE A 243 7.77 12.75 -10.98
CA ILE A 243 7.74 11.47 -11.71
C ILE A 243 6.50 11.39 -12.60
N LYS A 244 6.61 10.64 -13.68
CA LYS A 244 5.49 10.44 -14.61
C LYS A 244 4.67 9.21 -14.24
N LEU A 245 3.35 9.28 -14.44
CA LEU A 245 2.44 8.15 -14.24
C LEU A 245 1.62 7.87 -15.50
N SER A 246 1.28 6.59 -15.68
CA SER A 246 0.32 6.12 -16.68
C SER A 246 -0.93 5.62 -15.94
N VAL A 247 -2.02 6.38 -15.96
CA VAL A 247 -3.20 6.12 -15.11
C VAL A 247 -4.40 5.57 -15.90
N GLY A 248 -4.82 4.36 -15.58
CA GLY A 248 -5.93 3.66 -16.24
C GLY A 248 -7.27 4.04 -15.65
N ILE A 249 -8.14 4.67 -16.44
CA ILE A 249 -9.48 5.08 -16.01
C ILE A 249 -10.51 4.01 -16.36
N ILE A 250 -11.31 3.61 -15.36
CA ILE A 250 -12.56 2.88 -15.58
C ILE A 250 -13.60 3.90 -16.03
N ALA A 251 -13.94 3.91 -17.32
CA ALA A 251 -14.55 5.06 -17.97
C ALA A 251 -15.97 5.37 -17.47
N GLU A 252 -16.77 4.37 -17.07
CA GLU A 252 -18.13 4.61 -16.57
C GLU A 252 -18.15 5.49 -15.32
N SER A 253 -17.06 5.48 -14.55
CA SER A 253 -16.91 6.32 -13.36
C SER A 253 -16.95 7.82 -13.66
N LEU A 254 -16.65 8.24 -14.90
CA LEU A 254 -16.77 9.63 -15.35
C LEU A 254 -18.24 10.09 -15.44
N GLY A 255 -19.18 9.15 -15.61
CA GLY A 255 -20.60 9.45 -15.74
C GLY A 255 -21.25 9.83 -14.41
N THR A 256 -20.71 9.33 -13.29
CA THR A 256 -21.19 9.59 -11.93
C THR A 256 -20.25 10.51 -11.12
N ALA A 257 -19.14 10.93 -11.72
CA ALA A 257 -18.16 11.81 -11.09
C ALA A 257 -18.73 13.20 -10.77
N ASN A 258 -18.35 13.75 -9.61
CA ASN A 258 -18.62 15.16 -9.31
C ASN A 258 -17.60 16.07 -10.01
N PRO A 259 -17.85 17.39 -10.10
CA PRO A 259 -16.92 18.33 -10.74
C PRO A 259 -15.51 18.31 -10.13
N THR A 260 -15.37 18.04 -8.83
CA THR A 260 -14.06 17.95 -8.15
C THR A 260 -13.21 16.82 -8.73
N TYR A 261 -13.78 15.64 -8.94
CA TYR A 261 -13.05 14.51 -9.54
C TYR A 261 -12.66 14.77 -11.01
N ILE A 262 -13.56 15.38 -11.78
CA ILE A 262 -13.27 15.75 -13.17
C ILE A 262 -12.16 16.80 -13.24
N ASN A 263 -12.21 17.84 -12.40
CA ASN A 263 -11.17 18.86 -12.34
C ASN A 263 -9.83 18.29 -11.88
N TYR A 264 -9.84 17.39 -10.88
CA TYR A 264 -8.64 16.66 -10.46
C TYR A 264 -7.95 15.96 -11.64
N ILE A 265 -8.67 15.19 -12.46
CA ILE A 265 -8.08 14.53 -13.64
C ILE A 265 -7.52 15.57 -14.63
N LYS A 266 -8.29 16.62 -14.92
CA LYS A 266 -7.87 17.66 -15.88
C LYS A 266 -6.65 18.43 -15.40
N ASP A 267 -6.57 18.75 -14.11
CA ASP A 267 -5.44 19.49 -13.54
C ASP A 267 -4.18 18.62 -13.50
N LEU A 268 -4.32 17.33 -13.18
CA LEU A 268 -3.24 16.35 -13.32
C LEU A 268 -2.76 16.22 -14.77
N GLN A 269 -3.66 16.19 -15.75
CA GLN A 269 -3.30 16.10 -17.18
C GLN A 269 -2.50 17.33 -17.64
N LYS A 270 -2.86 18.53 -17.17
CA LYS A 270 -2.14 19.79 -17.49
C LYS A 270 -0.71 19.82 -16.96
N THR A 271 -0.37 19.04 -15.94
CA THR A 271 1.01 18.97 -15.43
C THR A 271 2.00 18.41 -16.46
N GLY A 272 1.51 17.65 -17.45
CA GLY A 272 2.33 16.89 -18.38
C GLY A 272 3.05 15.69 -17.73
N LEU A 273 2.84 15.44 -16.43
CA LEU A 273 3.40 14.29 -15.73
C LEU A 273 2.52 13.04 -15.87
N ILE A 274 1.22 13.20 -16.12
CA ILE A 274 0.25 12.09 -16.04
C ILE A 274 -0.43 11.88 -17.39
N GLU A 275 -0.28 10.68 -17.94
CA GLU A 275 -1.03 10.21 -19.10
C GLU A 275 -2.19 9.34 -18.63
N PHE A 276 -3.43 9.75 -18.95
CA PHE A 276 -4.63 8.98 -18.67
C PHE A 276 -4.98 8.08 -19.86
N TRP A 277 -5.32 6.83 -19.60
CA TRP A 277 -5.57 5.82 -20.61
C TRP A 277 -6.84 5.00 -20.31
N PHE A 278 -7.39 4.37 -21.35
CA PHE A 278 -8.65 3.65 -21.27
C PHE A 278 -8.46 2.27 -20.63
N HIS A 279 -9.08 2.05 -19.46
CA HIS A 279 -9.03 0.79 -18.73
C HIS A 279 -10.39 0.10 -18.64
N GLY A 280 -11.12 0.09 -19.75
CA GLY A 280 -12.45 -0.51 -19.84
C GLY A 280 -13.58 0.41 -19.36
N TRP A 281 -14.78 0.11 -19.83
CA TRP A 281 -15.98 0.84 -19.48
C TRP A 281 -16.33 0.58 -18.00
N ASN A 282 -16.46 -0.70 -17.62
CA ASN A 282 -16.94 -1.10 -16.29
C ASN A 282 -16.04 -2.08 -15.56
N HIS A 283 -14.95 -2.53 -16.20
CA HIS A 283 -13.97 -3.42 -15.57
C HIS A 283 -14.62 -4.71 -15.03
N LYS A 284 -15.64 -5.24 -15.72
CA LYS A 284 -16.37 -6.44 -15.28
C LYS A 284 -15.75 -7.74 -15.81
N GLN A 285 -15.86 -8.74 -14.96
CA GLN A 285 -15.74 -10.16 -15.31
C GLN A 285 -16.95 -10.89 -14.72
N TRP A 286 -17.49 -11.86 -15.44
CA TRP A 286 -18.64 -12.65 -15.01
C TRP A 286 -18.57 -14.05 -15.61
N GLU A 287 -19.53 -14.89 -15.28
CA GLU A 287 -19.67 -16.22 -15.85
C GLU A 287 -21.04 -16.34 -16.53
N GLU A 288 -21.05 -16.91 -17.73
CA GLU A 288 -22.27 -17.18 -18.49
C GLU A 288 -22.16 -18.58 -19.09
N ASN A 289 -23.13 -19.46 -18.79
CA ASN A 289 -23.14 -20.86 -19.25
C ASN A 289 -21.83 -21.63 -18.95
N GLY A 290 -21.20 -21.37 -17.79
CA GLY A 290 -19.94 -22.00 -17.39
C GLY A 290 -18.69 -21.42 -18.06
N VAL A 291 -18.84 -20.36 -18.87
CA VAL A 291 -17.72 -19.67 -19.53
C VAL A 291 -17.43 -18.37 -18.79
N LYS A 292 -16.18 -18.22 -18.33
CA LYS A 292 -15.71 -16.96 -17.75
C LYS A 292 -15.53 -15.91 -18.85
N LEU A 293 -16.28 -14.83 -18.74
CA LEU A 293 -16.23 -13.68 -19.62
C LEU A 293 -15.56 -12.51 -18.89
N GLN A 294 -14.83 -11.71 -19.65
CA GLN A 294 -14.29 -10.42 -19.22
C GLN A 294 -14.71 -9.38 -20.25
N GLU A 295 -14.73 -8.11 -19.86
CA GLU A 295 -15.21 -7.03 -20.74
C GLU A 295 -14.64 -7.11 -22.17
N PHE A 296 -13.36 -7.47 -22.32
CA PHE A 296 -12.68 -7.63 -23.60
C PHE A 296 -12.22 -9.07 -23.90
N LYS A 297 -12.73 -10.09 -23.20
CA LYS A 297 -12.38 -11.49 -23.47
C LYS A 297 -13.60 -12.39 -23.42
N GLY A 298 -13.93 -12.99 -24.57
CA GLY A 298 -15.09 -13.86 -24.76
C GLY A 298 -16.39 -13.11 -25.05
N THR A 299 -16.41 -11.79 -24.91
CA THR A 299 -17.53 -10.91 -25.28
C THR A 299 -17.54 -10.64 -26.79
N THR A 300 -18.70 -10.29 -27.35
CA THR A 300 -18.82 -10.05 -28.79
C THR A 300 -18.11 -8.76 -29.22
N TYR A 301 -17.76 -8.68 -30.50
CA TYR A 301 -17.22 -7.45 -31.11
C TYR A 301 -18.10 -6.23 -30.84
N GLU A 302 -19.41 -6.36 -30.94
CA GLU A 302 -20.38 -5.28 -30.73
C GLU A 302 -20.37 -4.79 -29.28
N GLN A 303 -20.26 -5.70 -28.31
CA GLN A 303 -20.15 -5.36 -26.90
C GLN A 303 -18.85 -4.59 -26.61
N GLN A 304 -17.72 -5.10 -27.10
CA GLN A 304 -16.42 -4.45 -26.94
C GLN A 304 -16.39 -3.08 -27.65
N LYS A 305 -16.94 -2.98 -28.87
CA LYS A 305 -17.05 -1.73 -29.64
C LYS A 305 -17.89 -0.70 -28.89
N ALA A 306 -19.00 -1.12 -28.29
CA ALA A 306 -19.84 -0.23 -27.49
C ALA A 306 -19.09 0.33 -26.28
N SER A 307 -18.26 -0.46 -25.59
CA SER A 307 -17.38 0.03 -24.52
C SER A 307 -16.42 1.11 -25.01
N PHE A 308 -15.71 0.90 -26.13
CA PHE A 308 -14.81 1.90 -26.71
C PHE A 308 -15.55 3.19 -27.08
N VAL A 309 -16.65 3.09 -27.82
CA VAL A 309 -17.41 4.25 -28.30
C VAL A 309 -17.96 5.08 -27.14
N LYS A 310 -18.57 4.44 -26.15
CA LYS A 310 -19.11 5.13 -24.96
C LYS A 310 -17.99 5.81 -24.16
N SER A 311 -16.88 5.12 -23.98
CA SER A 311 -15.75 5.63 -23.20
C SER A 311 -15.09 6.83 -23.87
N GLN A 312 -14.86 6.79 -25.18
CA GLN A 312 -14.32 7.92 -25.94
C GLN A 312 -15.27 9.13 -25.94
N ALA A 313 -16.57 8.90 -26.14
CA ALA A 313 -17.56 9.97 -26.08
C ALA A 313 -17.58 10.64 -24.70
N LEU A 314 -17.63 9.84 -23.64
CA LEU A 314 -17.71 10.34 -22.27
C LEU A 314 -16.42 11.04 -21.82
N ALA A 315 -15.25 10.51 -22.20
CA ALA A 315 -13.97 11.16 -21.93
C ALA A 315 -13.88 12.52 -22.62
N LYS A 316 -14.25 12.60 -23.90
CA LYS A 316 -14.29 13.88 -24.64
C LYS A 316 -15.25 14.87 -24.01
N GLU A 317 -16.44 14.42 -23.62
CA GLU A 317 -17.46 15.25 -22.98
C GLU A 317 -16.99 15.79 -21.62
N LYS A 318 -16.51 14.92 -20.73
CA LYS A 318 -16.20 15.28 -19.34
C LYS A 318 -14.80 15.86 -19.16
N LEU A 319 -13.80 15.27 -19.81
CA LEU A 319 -12.39 15.61 -19.62
C LEU A 319 -11.89 16.62 -20.67
N GLY A 320 -12.56 16.70 -21.83
CA GLY A 320 -12.14 17.53 -22.96
C GLY A 320 -11.10 16.86 -23.86
N PHE A 321 -10.82 15.57 -23.65
CA PHE A 321 -9.90 14.78 -24.50
C PHE A 321 -10.38 13.32 -24.61
N GLY A 322 -10.01 12.66 -25.71
CA GLY A 322 -10.18 11.21 -25.87
C GLY A 322 -8.93 10.46 -25.43
N PHE A 323 -9.08 9.17 -25.10
CA PHE A 323 -7.95 8.31 -24.80
C PHE A 323 -7.21 7.92 -26.09
N THR A 324 -5.88 7.88 -26.01
CA THR A 324 -5.00 7.41 -27.10
C THR A 324 -4.31 6.09 -26.76
N THR A 325 -4.40 5.67 -25.50
CA THR A 325 -3.77 4.46 -24.97
C THR A 325 -4.84 3.57 -24.35
N PHE A 326 -4.73 2.27 -24.55
CA PHE A 326 -5.63 1.24 -24.02
C PHE A 326 -4.86 0.18 -23.25
N GLY A 327 -5.42 -0.29 -22.15
CA GLY A 327 -5.00 -1.52 -21.49
C GLY A 327 -6.25 -2.23 -20.97
N SER A 328 -6.41 -3.53 -21.26
CA SER A 328 -7.65 -4.19 -20.92
C SER A 328 -7.73 -4.56 -19.42
N PRO A 329 -8.90 -4.40 -18.77
CA PRO A 329 -9.22 -5.01 -17.49
C PRO A 329 -8.73 -6.45 -17.37
N PHE A 330 -8.18 -6.80 -16.22
CA PHE A 330 -7.66 -8.15 -15.94
C PHE A 330 -6.58 -8.63 -16.92
N ASN A 331 -6.02 -7.75 -17.76
CA ASN A 331 -5.19 -8.08 -18.92
C ASN A 331 -5.85 -9.11 -19.86
N GLY A 332 -7.19 -9.14 -19.88
CA GLY A 332 -7.98 -10.02 -20.73
C GLY A 332 -8.31 -9.36 -22.05
N PHE A 333 -7.92 -9.97 -23.17
CA PHE A 333 -8.25 -9.50 -24.51
C PHE A 333 -8.34 -10.69 -25.48
N ASP A 334 -8.96 -10.48 -26.64
CA ASP A 334 -9.04 -11.43 -27.75
C ASP A 334 -9.02 -10.75 -29.14
N ASP A 335 -9.29 -11.52 -30.21
CA ASP A 335 -9.26 -11.00 -31.59
C ASP A 335 -10.33 -9.94 -31.86
N ALA A 336 -11.46 -9.99 -31.17
CA ALA A 336 -12.46 -8.93 -31.25
C ALA A 336 -11.90 -7.62 -30.66
N THR A 337 -11.11 -7.71 -29.59
CA THR A 337 -10.43 -6.54 -29.00
C THR A 337 -9.47 -5.89 -29.98
N PHE A 338 -8.64 -6.68 -30.67
CA PHE A 338 -7.72 -6.15 -31.68
C PHE A 338 -8.46 -5.46 -32.83
N LYS A 339 -9.58 -6.03 -33.30
CA LYS A 339 -10.41 -5.42 -34.34
C LYS A 339 -10.99 -4.08 -33.88
N VAL A 340 -11.61 -4.04 -32.70
CA VAL A 340 -12.19 -2.80 -32.15
C VAL A 340 -11.11 -1.74 -31.94
N PHE A 341 -9.97 -2.12 -31.35
CA PHE A 341 -8.84 -1.23 -31.11
C PHE A 341 -8.28 -0.70 -32.43
N ALA A 342 -8.13 -1.53 -33.47
CA ALA A 342 -7.62 -1.11 -34.78
C ALA A 342 -8.52 -0.04 -35.43
N GLU A 343 -9.83 -0.21 -35.35
CA GLU A 343 -10.82 0.67 -35.95
C GLU A 343 -11.05 2.00 -35.21
N ASP A 344 -10.65 2.10 -33.93
CA ASP A 344 -10.74 3.36 -33.20
C ASP A 344 -9.66 4.35 -33.72
N PRO A 345 -10.04 5.51 -34.27
CA PRO A 345 -9.08 6.42 -34.90
C PRO A 345 -8.17 7.13 -33.89
N ASP A 346 -8.59 7.27 -32.64
CA ASP A 346 -7.85 7.98 -31.60
C ASP A 346 -6.85 7.06 -30.90
N MET A 347 -7.17 5.77 -30.77
CA MET A 347 -6.30 4.78 -30.13
C MET A 347 -5.02 4.52 -30.92
N LYS A 348 -3.88 4.56 -30.23
CA LYS A 348 -2.52 4.41 -30.77
C LYS A 348 -1.71 3.34 -30.06
N ILE A 349 -1.90 3.16 -28.75
CA ILE A 349 -1.02 2.31 -27.92
C ILE A 349 -1.84 1.26 -27.18
N PHE A 350 -1.41 0.00 -27.24
CA PHE A 350 -1.99 -1.10 -26.47
C PHE A 350 -0.97 -1.60 -25.43
N LEU A 351 -1.24 -1.29 -24.16
CA LEU A 351 -0.48 -1.75 -23.01
C LEU A 351 -0.77 -3.24 -22.75
N TYR A 352 0.29 -4.02 -22.53
CA TYR A 352 0.24 -5.44 -22.12
C TYR A 352 -0.42 -6.40 -23.12
N ALA A 353 -0.70 -5.98 -24.36
CA ALA A 353 -0.91 -6.92 -25.46
C ALA A 353 0.39 -7.68 -25.81
N ASN A 354 0.28 -8.82 -26.49
CA ASN A 354 1.47 -9.59 -26.88
C ASN A 354 2.13 -8.96 -28.10
N ARG A 355 3.45 -8.77 -28.08
CA ARG A 355 4.18 -8.24 -29.24
C ARG A 355 4.02 -9.08 -30.51
N SER A 356 3.78 -10.38 -30.38
CA SER A 356 3.47 -11.26 -31.51
C SER A 356 2.19 -10.87 -32.25
N ASP A 357 1.27 -10.15 -31.60
CA ASP A 357 0.00 -9.69 -32.18
C ASP A 357 0.13 -8.34 -32.91
N GLN A 358 1.33 -7.75 -33.02
CA GLN A 358 1.55 -6.43 -33.62
C GLN A 358 1.01 -6.30 -35.06
N ALA A 359 1.04 -7.39 -35.84
CA ALA A 359 0.52 -7.42 -37.20
C ALA A 359 -1.01 -7.21 -37.28
N LYS A 360 -1.75 -7.46 -36.18
CA LYS A 360 -3.21 -7.27 -36.11
C LYS A 360 -3.62 -5.79 -36.05
N ILE A 361 -2.71 -4.91 -35.65
CA ILE A 361 -2.96 -3.48 -35.44
C ILE A 361 -1.90 -2.62 -36.15
N PRO A 362 -1.85 -2.64 -37.50
CA PRO A 362 -0.85 -1.91 -38.27
C PRO A 362 -0.93 -0.40 -37.99
N GLY A 363 0.23 0.25 -37.87
CA GLY A 363 0.33 1.69 -37.58
C GLY A 363 0.08 2.07 -36.12
N LYS A 364 -0.16 1.09 -35.24
CA LYS A 364 -0.30 1.27 -33.78
C LYS A 364 0.82 0.55 -33.04
N VAL A 365 1.01 0.81 -31.76
CA VAL A 365 2.14 0.27 -30.98
C VAL A 365 1.65 -0.63 -29.85
N ILE A 366 2.26 -1.82 -29.72
CA ILE A 366 2.13 -2.65 -28.53
C ILE A 366 3.27 -2.36 -27.56
N LEU A 367 2.94 -2.04 -26.31
CA LEU A 367 3.91 -2.02 -25.21
C LEU A 367 3.71 -3.27 -24.35
N GLU A 368 4.41 -4.34 -24.72
CA GLU A 368 4.31 -5.65 -24.07
C GLU A 368 4.79 -5.65 -22.60
N ARG A 369 4.24 -6.58 -21.82
CA ARG A 369 4.75 -6.90 -20.48
C ARG A 369 5.99 -7.80 -20.59
N VAL A 370 6.94 -7.62 -19.69
CA VAL A 370 8.01 -8.60 -19.46
C VAL A 370 7.77 -9.28 -18.11
N GLY A 371 7.30 -10.52 -18.11
CA GLY A 371 6.89 -11.21 -16.86
C GLY A 371 7.97 -11.28 -15.78
N GLY A 372 9.26 -11.29 -16.18
CA GLY A 372 10.39 -11.26 -15.26
C GLY A 372 10.68 -9.89 -14.62
N VAL A 373 10.03 -8.81 -15.07
CA VAL A 373 10.18 -7.44 -14.56
C VAL A 373 8.81 -6.94 -14.12
N ASN A 374 8.54 -7.04 -12.82
CA ASN A 374 7.24 -6.77 -12.24
C ASN A 374 7.41 -6.21 -10.82
N ILE A 375 6.43 -5.45 -10.35
CA ILE A 375 6.39 -4.97 -8.97
C ILE A 375 5.36 -5.71 -8.13
N GLU A 376 4.28 -6.25 -8.71
CA GLU A 376 3.25 -6.96 -7.93
C GLU A 376 3.58 -8.44 -7.80
N ASP A 377 4.38 -8.76 -6.79
CA ASP A 377 4.77 -10.13 -6.46
C ASP A 377 4.84 -10.27 -4.92
N PRO A 378 3.73 -10.68 -4.25
CA PRO A 378 2.46 -11.16 -4.80
C PRO A 378 1.53 -10.05 -5.35
N LEU A 379 0.41 -10.45 -5.97
CA LEU A 379 -0.59 -9.53 -6.54
C LEU A 379 -0.94 -8.39 -5.55
N PHE A 380 -0.99 -7.15 -6.06
CA PHE A 380 -1.23 -5.92 -5.31
C PHE A 380 -0.16 -5.51 -4.28
N VAL A 381 0.95 -6.23 -4.17
CA VAL A 381 2.04 -5.92 -3.25
C VAL A 381 3.26 -5.48 -4.05
N PRO A 382 3.59 -4.17 -4.07
CA PRO A 382 4.83 -3.68 -4.65
C PRO A 382 6.04 -4.38 -4.04
N ASN A 383 6.99 -4.73 -4.88
CA ASN A 383 8.19 -5.48 -4.52
C ASN A 383 9.37 -4.90 -5.32
N ALA A 384 10.09 -3.96 -4.71
CA ALA A 384 11.20 -3.28 -5.36
C ALA A 384 12.33 -4.25 -5.73
N ASP A 385 12.65 -5.20 -4.84
CA ASP A 385 13.75 -6.15 -5.04
C ASP A 385 13.50 -7.06 -6.25
N LYS A 386 12.25 -7.52 -6.41
CA LYS A 386 11.83 -8.31 -7.58
C LYS A 386 11.98 -7.49 -8.86
N PHE A 387 11.51 -6.24 -8.86
CA PHE A 387 11.67 -5.36 -10.00
C PHE A 387 13.13 -5.16 -10.35
N ILE A 388 13.97 -4.75 -9.39
CA ILE A 388 15.39 -4.42 -9.61
C ILE A 388 16.14 -5.64 -10.14
N THR A 389 15.93 -6.81 -9.54
CA THR A 389 16.52 -8.06 -10.00
C THR A 389 16.10 -8.37 -11.44
N GLY A 390 14.81 -8.24 -11.74
CA GLY A 390 14.27 -8.46 -13.07
C GLY A 390 14.82 -7.48 -14.09
N TYR A 391 14.81 -6.20 -13.75
CA TYR A 391 15.28 -5.10 -14.58
C TYR A 391 16.74 -5.33 -14.98
N LEU A 392 17.63 -5.52 -14.01
CA LEU A 392 19.06 -5.72 -14.27
C LEU A 392 19.34 -6.98 -15.10
N LYS A 393 18.63 -8.08 -14.79
CA LYS A 393 18.77 -9.34 -15.53
C LYS A 393 18.38 -9.21 -17.01
N ASN A 394 17.37 -8.39 -17.32
CA ASN A 394 16.77 -8.33 -18.65
C ASN A 394 17.11 -7.05 -19.43
N ALA A 395 17.87 -6.12 -18.85
CA ALA A 395 18.03 -4.76 -19.39
C ALA A 395 18.73 -4.71 -20.75
N LYS A 396 19.58 -5.70 -21.07
CA LYS A 396 20.36 -5.71 -22.31
C LYS A 396 19.45 -5.74 -23.54
N GLY A 397 19.58 -4.74 -24.41
CA GLY A 397 18.85 -4.65 -25.68
C GLY A 397 17.35 -4.32 -25.54
N ARG A 398 16.90 -3.91 -24.36
CA ARG A 398 15.52 -3.44 -24.12
C ARG A 398 15.48 -1.91 -24.13
N SER A 399 14.43 -1.35 -24.72
CA SER A 399 14.20 0.10 -24.70
C SER A 399 13.34 0.54 -23.52
N TYR A 400 12.42 -0.32 -23.07
CA TYR A 400 11.47 0.00 -22.01
C TYR A 400 11.05 -1.23 -21.19
N TYR A 401 10.45 -0.96 -20.03
CA TYR A 401 9.59 -1.87 -19.29
C TYR A 401 8.28 -1.16 -18.92
N VAL A 402 7.16 -1.87 -19.07
CA VAL A 402 5.87 -1.45 -18.50
C VAL A 402 5.63 -2.29 -17.25
N ILE A 403 5.36 -1.63 -16.12
CA ILE A 403 5.11 -2.29 -14.83
C ILE A 403 3.76 -1.87 -14.24
N GLN A 404 3.03 -2.86 -13.74
CA GLN A 404 1.64 -2.70 -13.29
C GLN A 404 1.58 -2.44 -11.78
N GLY A 405 0.69 -1.56 -11.34
CA GLY A 405 0.40 -1.34 -9.93
C GLY A 405 -1.06 -0.95 -9.67
N HIS A 406 -1.58 -1.23 -8.48
CA HIS A 406 -2.95 -0.87 -8.08
C HIS A 406 -2.96 -0.01 -6.80
N PRO A 407 -2.88 1.33 -6.90
CA PRO A 407 -2.66 2.22 -5.75
C PRO A 407 -3.72 2.14 -4.65
N ASN A 408 -4.97 1.83 -5.00
CA ASN A 408 -6.04 1.64 -4.02
C ASN A 408 -5.87 0.39 -3.14
N GLN A 409 -4.95 -0.51 -3.50
CA GLN A 409 -4.63 -1.71 -2.72
C GLN A 409 -3.39 -1.51 -1.84
N TRP A 410 -2.77 -0.33 -1.83
CA TRP A 410 -1.53 -0.08 -1.10
C TRP A 410 -1.81 0.54 0.26
N ASN A 411 -1.63 -0.27 1.31
CA ASN A 411 -1.43 0.22 2.67
C ASN A 411 -0.03 0.86 2.80
N ASP A 412 0.35 1.31 3.99
CA ASP A 412 1.62 2.01 4.19
C ASP A 412 2.85 1.16 3.92
N GLU A 413 2.82 -0.13 4.22
CA GLU A 413 3.92 -1.07 3.93
C GLU A 413 4.12 -1.24 2.42
N ARG A 414 3.02 -1.47 1.69
CA ARG A 414 3.01 -1.59 0.22
C ARG A 414 3.44 -0.27 -0.43
N TRP A 415 3.00 0.85 0.13
CA TRP A 415 3.43 2.18 -0.29
C TRP A 415 4.93 2.39 -0.09
N ALA A 416 5.49 1.99 1.06
CA ALA A 416 6.91 2.11 1.34
C ALA A 416 7.75 1.28 0.34
N GLU A 417 7.30 0.08 -0.04
CA GLU A 417 7.95 -0.71 -1.09
C GLU A 417 7.86 -0.03 -2.47
N PHE A 418 6.75 0.64 -2.78
CA PHE A 418 6.64 1.46 -3.98
C PHE A 418 7.59 2.68 -3.94
N VAL A 419 7.69 3.38 -2.80
CA VAL A 419 8.64 4.49 -2.63
C VAL A 419 10.08 4.01 -2.80
N LYS A 420 10.45 2.87 -2.20
CA LYS A 420 11.77 2.24 -2.37
C LYS A 420 12.12 1.99 -3.84
N LEU A 421 11.16 1.52 -4.63
CA LEU A 421 11.31 1.38 -6.07
C LEU A 421 11.60 2.73 -6.75
N ILE A 422 10.81 3.76 -6.43
CA ILE A 422 10.98 5.09 -7.03
C ILE A 422 12.32 5.72 -6.65
N ASP A 423 12.73 5.60 -5.39
CA ASP A 423 14.04 6.05 -4.91
C ASP A 423 15.18 5.39 -5.69
N TYR A 424 15.08 4.07 -5.91
CA TYR A 424 16.05 3.35 -6.73
C TYR A 424 16.10 3.89 -8.16
N LEU A 425 14.94 4.07 -8.80
CA LEU A 425 14.87 4.58 -10.18
C LEU A 425 15.49 5.99 -10.29
N GLN A 426 15.18 6.89 -9.35
CA GLN A 426 15.68 8.26 -9.34
C GLN A 426 17.16 8.34 -9.01
N ALA A 427 17.64 7.62 -7.98
CA ALA A 427 19.06 7.58 -7.60
C ALA A 427 19.94 7.08 -8.76
N ASN A 428 19.41 6.15 -9.56
CA ASN A 428 20.09 5.58 -10.71
C ASN A 428 19.77 6.29 -12.03
N LYS A 429 19.02 7.40 -12.00
CA LYS A 429 18.64 8.19 -13.19
C LYS A 429 17.95 7.35 -14.29
N ILE A 430 17.22 6.31 -13.89
CA ILE A 430 16.42 5.51 -14.82
C ILE A 430 15.16 6.32 -15.16
N PRO A 431 14.93 6.67 -16.44
CA PRO A 431 13.81 7.53 -16.79
C PRO A 431 12.46 6.85 -16.56
N ILE A 432 11.55 7.54 -15.87
CA ILE A 432 10.14 7.20 -15.79
C ILE A 432 9.40 8.01 -16.85
N VAL A 433 8.70 7.35 -17.76
CA VAL A 433 8.09 7.95 -18.94
C VAL A 433 6.63 7.54 -19.10
N THR A 434 5.85 8.32 -19.86
CA THR A 434 4.48 7.92 -20.21
C THR A 434 4.47 6.84 -21.30
N PRO A 435 3.34 6.14 -21.53
CA PRO A 435 3.20 5.23 -22.66
C PRO A 435 3.50 5.88 -24.01
N THR A 436 3.03 7.11 -24.23
CA THR A 436 3.29 7.85 -25.48
C THR A 436 4.79 8.06 -25.71
N GLU A 437 5.51 8.45 -24.67
CA GLU A 437 6.96 8.63 -24.74
C GLU A 437 7.70 7.30 -24.97
N ALA A 438 7.29 6.23 -24.29
CA ALA A 438 7.86 4.90 -24.51
C ALA A 438 7.58 4.38 -25.93
N ALA A 439 6.37 4.57 -26.46
CA ALA A 439 6.00 4.18 -27.82
C ALA A 439 6.85 4.89 -28.88
N ALA A 440 7.19 6.17 -28.65
CA ALA A 440 8.08 6.93 -29.53
C ALA A 440 9.52 6.38 -29.57
N LEU A 441 9.95 5.60 -28.57
CA LEU A 441 11.25 4.90 -28.59
C LEU A 441 11.20 3.62 -29.42
N VAL A 442 10.03 2.98 -29.53
CA VAL A 442 9.83 1.73 -30.29
C VAL A 442 9.55 2.01 -31.76
N ALA A 443 8.91 3.14 -32.06
CA ALA A 443 8.56 3.55 -33.42
C ALA A 443 9.74 4.10 -34.23
N LYS A 444 10.91 4.32 -33.60
CA LYS A 444 12.14 4.69 -34.31
C LYS A 444 12.80 3.43 -34.88
N PRO A 445 13.10 3.39 -36.19
CA PRO A 445 13.68 2.22 -36.85
C PRO A 445 15.05 1.83 -36.31
#